data_AF-A0A542ARN7-F1
#
_entry.id   AF-A0A542ARN7-F1
#
_cell.length_a   1.000
_cell.length_b   1.000
_cell.length_c   1.000
_cell.angle_alpha   90.00
_cell.angle_beta   90.00
_cell.angle_gamma   90.00
#
_symmetry.space_group_name_H-M   'P 1'
#
loop_
_entity.id
_entity.type
_entity.pdbx_description
1 polymer ?
#
loop_
_entity_poly.entity_id
_entity_poly.type
_entity_poly.pdbx_seq_one_letter_code
_entity_poly.pdbx_strand_id
1 'polypeptide(L)' 'MPEKVKWLDQNCYICGEQLNSWDARCSKALVYKHPICEKCIAKEYDKTVDELRDTMENFFGMRPCQGI' A
#
# COMPACT_ATOMS: atom_id res chain seq x y z
N MET A 1 -10.67 9.07 13.14
CA MET A 1 -10.53 10.19 12.20
C MET A 1 -9.99 9.59 10.91
N PRO A 2 -10.65 9.72 9.74
CA PRO A 2 -10.15 9.11 8.51
C PRO A 2 -8.85 9.81 8.11
N GLU A 3 -7.70 9.15 8.30
CA GLU A 3 -6.41 9.63 7.83
C GLU A 3 -6.49 9.71 6.29
N LYS A 4 -6.61 10.93 5.76
CA LYS A 4 -6.57 11.17 4.32
C LYS A 4 -5.24 10.64 3.79
N VAL A 5 -5.30 9.84 2.74
CA VAL A 5 -4.11 9.34 2.06
C VAL A 5 -3.29 10.54 1.57
N LYS A 6 -2.06 10.68 2.06
CA LYS A 6 -1.13 11.73 1.66
C LYS A 6 -0.18 11.16 0.61
N TRP A 7 -0.03 11.84 -0.51
CA TRP A 7 1.03 11.53 -1.47
C TRP A 7 2.39 11.78 -0.82
N LEU A 8 3.30 10.83 -0.99
CA LEU A 8 4.68 10.91 -0.50
C LEU A 8 5.58 11.32 -1.65
N ASP A 9 6.69 12.01 -1.33
CA ASP A 9 7.78 12.28 -2.27
C ASP A 9 8.68 11.04 -2.42
N GLN A 10 8.05 9.86 -2.50
CA GLN A 10 8.73 8.58 -2.66
C GLN A 10 8.13 7.87 -3.87
N ASN A 11 8.99 7.19 -4.62
CA ASN A 11 8.60 6.45 -5.81
C ASN A 11 8.72 4.96 -5.55
N CYS A 12 7.83 4.19 -6.18
CA CYS A 12 7.91 2.75 -6.16
C CYS A 12 9.23 2.28 -6.79
N TYR A 13 9.95 1.42 -6.07
CA TYR A 13 11.19 0.85 -6.58
C TYR A 13 11.00 -0.01 -7.86
N ILE A 14 9.81 -0.59 -8.06
CA ILE A 14 9.52 -1.49 -9.18
C ILE A 14 8.98 -0.73 -10.40
N CYS A 15 7.96 0.12 -10.22
CA CYS A 15 7.28 0.79 -11.33
C CYS A 15 7.57 2.28 -11.47
N GLY A 16 8.24 2.91 -10.48
CA GLY A 16 8.53 4.34 -10.48
C GLY A 16 7.35 5.26 -10.18
N GLU A 17 6.14 4.72 -9.99
CA GLU A 17 4.92 5.50 -9.65
C GLU A 17 5.08 6.18 -8.28
N GLN A 18 4.50 7.38 -8.12
CA GLN A 18 4.51 8.09 -6.85
C GLN A 18 3.70 7.33 -5.81
N LEU A 19 4.32 7.08 -4.67
CA LEU A 19 3.71 6.35 -3.57
C LEU A 19 2.86 7.26 -2.71
N ASN A 20 1.87 6.67 -2.08
CA ASN A 20 1.05 7.35 -1.11
C ASN A 20 1.29 6.78 0.32
N SER A 21 0.74 7.45 1.32
CA SER A 21 0.90 7.07 2.72
C SER A 21 0.40 5.67 3.04
N TRP A 22 -0.55 5.15 2.26
CA TRP A 22 -1.00 3.76 2.35
C TRP A 22 0.04 2.80 1.79
N ASP A 23 0.60 3.05 0.60
CA ASP A 23 1.67 2.20 0.04
C ASP A 23 2.88 2.09 0.98
N ALA A 24 3.29 3.21 1.58
CA ALA A 24 4.39 3.21 2.55
C ALA A 24 4.04 2.43 3.82
N ARG A 25 2.77 2.48 4.25
CA ARG A 25 2.28 1.71 5.40
C ARG A 25 2.28 0.21 5.10
N CYS A 26 1.78 -0.19 3.93
CA CYS A 26 1.83 -1.58 3.45
C CYS A 26 3.28 -2.07 3.34
N SER A 27 4.15 -1.27 2.72
CA SER A 27 5.58 -1.59 2.59
C SER A 27 6.25 -1.81 3.96
N LYS A 28 5.90 -0.98 4.95
CA LYS A 28 6.42 -1.08 6.31
C LYS A 28 5.88 -2.30 7.05
N ALA A 29 4.60 -2.66 6.88
CA ALA A 29 4.03 -3.86 7.49
C ALA A 29 4.63 -5.16 6.92
N LEU A 30 4.87 -5.19 5.62
CA LEU A 30 5.52 -6.32 4.96
C LEU A 30 7.06 -6.30 5.11
N VAL A 31 7.61 -5.31 5.82
CA VAL A 31 9.03 -5.19 6.13
C VAL A 31 9.90 -5.13 4.86
N TYR A 32 9.41 -4.50 3.79
CA TYR A 32 10.22 -4.28 2.60
C TYR A 32 11.34 -3.29 2.86
N LYS A 33 12.53 -3.56 2.29
CA LYS A 33 13.69 -2.66 2.36
C LYS A 33 13.47 -1.34 1.61
N HIS A 34 12.73 -1.38 0.50
CA HIS A 34 12.42 -0.23 -0.32
C HIS A 34 10.90 -0.05 -0.36
N PRO A 35 10.40 1.19 -0.50
CA PRO A 35 8.97 1.42 -0.55
C PRO A 35 8.43 0.98 -1.93
N ILE A 36 7.37 0.19 -1.92
CA ILE A 36 6.79 -0.47 -3.08
C ILE A 36 5.29 -0.15 -3.13
N CYS A 37 4.75 -0.01 -4.35
CA CYS A 37 3.35 0.27 -4.59
C CYS A 37 2.45 -0.94 -4.28
N GLU A 38 1.20 -0.72 -3.85
CA GLU A 38 0.25 -1.81 -3.59
C GLU A 38 -0.01 -2.68 -4.82
N LYS A 39 -0.02 -2.10 -6.03
CA LYS A 39 -0.16 -2.86 -7.30
C LYS A 39 1.00 -3.83 -7.50
N CYS A 40 2.20 -3.40 -7.11
CA CYS A 40 3.44 -4.13 -7.30
C CYS A 40 3.54 -5.28 -6.29
N ILE A 41 3.16 -5.00 -5.03
CA ILE A 41 3.01 -6.01 -3.98
C ILE A 41 1.95 -7.03 -4.40
N ALA A 42 0.78 -6.57 -4.83
CA ALA A 42 -0.30 -7.45 -5.29
C ALA A 42 0.17 -8.36 -6.42
N LYS A 43 0.91 -7.84 -7.39
CA LYS A 43 1.52 -8.62 -8.48
C LYS A 43 2.58 -9.62 -7.98
N GLU A 44 3.37 -9.28 -6.98
CA GLU A 44 4.37 -10.19 -6.38
C GLU A 44 3.70 -11.37 -5.67
N TYR A 45 2.58 -11.11 -4.98
CA TYR A 45 1.80 -12.13 -4.29
C TYR A 45 0.72 -12.81 -5.16
N ASP A 46 0.70 -12.54 -6.47
CA ASP A 46 -0.33 -13.02 -7.42
C ASP A 46 -1.77 -12.77 -6.94
N LYS A 47 -1.98 -11.64 -6.27
CA LYS A 47 -3.26 -11.18 -5.72
C LYS A 47 -3.75 -9.95 -6.46
N THR A 48 -5.05 -9.69 -6.36
CA THR A 48 -5.59 -8.40 -6.78
C THR A 48 -5.31 -7.33 -5.73
N VAL A 49 -5.33 -6.06 -6.15
CA VAL A 49 -5.18 -4.90 -5.23
C VAL A 49 -6.26 -4.93 -4.14
N ASP A 50 -7.47 -5.36 -4.49
CA ASP A 50 -8.59 -5.46 -3.55
C ASP A 50 -8.35 -6.53 -2.49
N GLU A 51 -7.89 -7.72 -2.88
CA GLU A 51 -7.51 -8.78 -1.92
C GLU A 51 -6.35 -8.38 -1.02
N LEU A 52 -5.36 -7.66 -1.57
CA LEU A 52 -4.25 -7.14 -0.77
C LEU A 52 -4.77 -6.12 0.24
N ARG A 53 -5.69 -5.24 -0.17
CA ARG A 53 -6.34 -4.29 0.74
C ARG A 53 -7.10 -5.03 1.83
N ASP A 54 -7.96 -5.99 1.50
CA ASP A 54 -8.70 -6.78 2.50
C ASP A 54 -7.76 -7.48 3.50
N THR A 55 -6.68 -8.07 3.01
CA THR A 55 -5.65 -8.71 3.85
C THR A 55 -4.98 -7.69 4.78
N MET A 56 -4.60 -6.53 4.26
CA MET A 56 -4.00 -5.44 5.03
C MET A 56 -4.98 -4.84 6.03
N GLU A 57 -6.25 -4.69 5.66
CA GLU A 57 -7.31 -4.22 6.54
C GLU A 57 -7.50 -5.17 7.73
N ASN A 58 -7.50 -6.48 7.48
CA ASN A 58 -7.57 -7.50 8.51
C ASN A 58 -6.33 -7.43 9.43
N PHE A 59 -5.14 -7.29 8.84
CA PHE A 59 -3.88 -7.22 9.57
C PHE A 59 -3.75 -5.96 10.45
N PHE A 60 -4.16 -4.79 9.93
CA PHE A 60 -4.09 -3.53 10.66
C PHE A 60 -5.31 -3.27 11.55
N GLY A 61 -6.40 -4.03 11.39
CA GLY A 61 -7.68 -3.77 12.05
C GLY A 61 -8.30 -2.42 11.65
N MET A 62 -7.91 -1.86 10.50
CA MET A 62 -8.42 -0.58 10.01
C MET A 62 -8.51 -0.53 8.48
N ARG A 63 -9.64 0.00 8.00
CA ARG A 63 -9.90 0.29 6.58
C ARG A 63 -9.31 1.63 6.20
N PRO A 64 -8.31 1.72 5.28
CA PRO A 64 -8.04 2.99 4.62
C PRO A 64 -9.30 3.35 3.84
N CYS A 65 -9.78 4.57 4.04
CA CYS A 65 -11.07 5.01 3.52
C CYS A 65 -11.13 4.75 2.01
N GLN A 66 -12.14 3.98 1.56
CA GLN A 66 -12.41 3.76 0.14
C GLN A 66 -12.75 5.09 -0.52
N GLY A 67 -11.77 5.72 -1.16
CA GLY A 67 -11.94 7.05 -1.75
C GLY A 67 -10.66 7.62 -2.34
N ILE A 68 -9.80 6.77 -2.91
CA ILE A 68 -8.86 7.18 -3.96
C ILE A 68 -9.56 6.95 -5.29
#